data_AF-A0AAD3TF46-F1
#
_entry.id   AF-A0AAD3TF46-F1
#
_cell.length_a   1.000
_cell.length_b   1.000
_cell.length_c   1.000
_cell.angle_alpha   90.00
_cell.angle_beta   90.00
_cell.angle_gamma   90.00
#
_symmetry.space_group_name_H-M   'P 1'
#
loop_
_entity.id
_entity.type
_entity.pdbx_description
1 polymer ?
#
loop_
_entity_poly.entity_id
_entity_poly.type
_entity_poly.pdbx_seq_one_letter_code
_entity_poly.pdbx_strand_id
1 'polypeptide(L)'
;MVDSILIDEARTPLIISGPADKPSDHYYKAAKIAAAFERDIHYTVDEKQKAVLLTEQGYVDSEEILDVKDLYDPREQWALYILNAIKAKELFLRDVNYIVRGKEVLIVDEFTGRIMQGSYQNFFLQFSKLCGITGTAAIESTEFESIYKLKVTIILTNKPMIRKDESDVIFRATTGKWRAIVAEISRMHKMGRPVLVGTTSVERSDSLSEQLLEVGIPHEVLNAKPENVEREAEL
;
A
#
# COMPACT_ATOMS: atom_id res chain seq x y z
N MET A 1 -4.66 2.51 13.93
CA MET A 1 -5.70 3.56 14.04
C MET A 1 -5.91 4.16 12.65
N VAL A 2 -6.96 4.94 12.41
CA VAL A 2 -7.31 5.39 11.03
C VAL A 2 -6.29 6.37 10.44
N ASP A 3 -5.72 7.24 11.26
CA ASP A 3 -4.54 8.07 10.94
C ASP A 3 -3.35 7.20 10.51
N SER A 4 -3.00 6.19 11.31
CA SER A 4 -1.87 5.31 10.99
C SER A 4 -2.03 4.57 9.66
N ILE A 5 -3.27 4.20 9.28
CA ILE A 5 -3.53 3.42 8.05
C ILE A 5 -3.75 4.34 6.85
N LEU A 6 -4.63 5.33 6.96
CA LEU A 6 -5.05 6.17 5.83
C LEU A 6 -4.07 7.31 5.52
N ILE A 7 -3.18 7.65 6.46
CA ILE A 7 -2.17 8.70 6.30
C ILE A 7 -0.77 8.08 6.30
N ASP A 8 -0.35 7.44 7.39
CA ASP A 8 1.05 6.97 7.50
C ASP A 8 1.35 5.79 6.57
N GLU A 9 0.59 4.69 6.66
CA GLU A 9 0.77 3.52 5.79
C GLU A 9 0.38 3.80 4.34
N ALA A 10 -0.60 4.69 4.12
CA ALA A 10 -1.03 5.05 2.78
C ALA A 10 0.01 5.82 1.96
N ARG A 11 1.06 6.36 2.59
CA ARG A 11 2.24 6.93 1.91
C ARG A 11 3.08 5.85 1.22
N THR A 12 2.96 4.60 1.63
CA THR A 12 3.65 3.46 1.00
C THR A 12 2.66 2.75 0.07
N PRO A 13 3.00 2.55 -1.23
CA PRO A 13 2.10 1.86 -2.15
C PRO A 13 1.88 0.40 -1.71
N LEU A 14 0.66 -0.11 -1.92
CA LEU A 14 0.34 -1.50 -1.64
C LEU A 14 0.98 -2.37 -2.73
N ILE A 15 2.02 -3.10 -2.36
CA ILE A 15 2.71 -4.02 -3.27
C ILE A 15 2.30 -5.44 -2.91
N ILE A 16 1.34 -5.99 -3.64
CA ILE A 16 1.12 -7.45 -3.63
C ILE A 16 2.17 -8.05 -4.57
N SER A 17 3.26 -8.56 -4.00
CA SER A 17 4.29 -9.28 -4.75
C SER A 17 4.17 -10.77 -4.46
N GLY A 18 3.79 -11.53 -5.49
CA GLY A 18 4.05 -12.97 -5.54
C GLY A 18 5.33 -13.23 -6.34
N PRO A 19 5.93 -14.42 -6.25
CA PRO A 19 6.91 -14.84 -7.24
C PRO A 19 6.23 -14.75 -8.60
N ALA A 20 6.64 -13.80 -9.43
CA ALA A 20 6.21 -13.77 -10.81
C ALA A 20 6.88 -14.98 -11.48
N ASP A 21 6.07 -15.96 -11.89
CA ASP A 21 6.53 -16.91 -12.88
C ASP A 21 7.07 -16.12 -14.08
N LYS A 22 8.15 -16.62 -14.70
CA LYS A 22 8.78 -15.96 -15.85
C LYS A 22 7.70 -15.47 -16.80
N PRO A 23 7.81 -14.25 -17.36
CA PRO A 23 6.81 -13.73 -18.30
C PRO A 23 6.56 -14.79 -19.36
N SER A 24 5.34 -15.31 -19.36
CA SER A 24 4.98 -16.47 -20.15
C SER A 24 5.15 -16.13 -21.62
N ASP A 25 5.78 -17.02 -22.41
CA ASP A 25 6.00 -16.82 -23.86
C ASP A 25 4.70 -16.47 -24.61
N HIS A 26 3.56 -16.81 -24.02
CA HIS A 26 2.21 -16.44 -24.43
C HIS A 26 2.04 -14.94 -24.69
N TYR A 27 2.56 -14.06 -23.83
CA TYR A 27 2.41 -12.61 -24.01
C TYR A 27 3.16 -12.11 -25.26
N TYR A 28 4.36 -12.63 -25.51
CA TYR A 28 5.16 -12.24 -26.67
C TYR A 28 4.54 -12.75 -27.98
N LYS A 29 4.03 -13.98 -27.99
CA LYS A 29 3.34 -14.56 -29.15
C LYS A 29 2.03 -13.82 -29.43
N ALA A 30 1.20 -13.58 -28.41
CA ALA A 30 -0.04 -12.85 -28.55
C ALA A 30 0.18 -11.40 -29.02
N ALA A 31 1.22 -10.72 -28.54
CA ALA A 31 1.58 -9.38 -29.00
C ALA A 31 1.97 -9.35 -30.49
N LYS A 32 2.67 -10.38 -30.99
CA LYS A 32 2.99 -10.51 -32.42
C LYS A 32 1.75 -10.74 -33.27
N ILE A 33 0.82 -11.58 -32.80
CA ILE A 33 -0.45 -11.82 -33.48
C ILE A 33 -1.27 -10.54 -33.54
N ALA A 34 -1.44 -9.85 -32.41
CA ALA A 34 -2.17 -8.58 -32.36
C ALA A 34 -1.55 -7.51 -33.29
N ALA A 35 -0.22 -7.49 -33.43
CA ALA A 35 0.46 -6.61 -34.36
C ALA A 35 0.19 -6.95 -35.84
N ALA A 36 0.04 -8.23 -36.18
CA ALA A 36 -0.28 -8.70 -37.53
C ALA A 36 -1.77 -8.53 -37.88
N PHE A 37 -2.66 -8.55 -36.89
CA PHE A 37 -4.10 -8.48 -37.12
C PHE A 37 -4.58 -7.07 -37.48
N GLU A 38 -5.56 -7.03 -38.39
CA GLU A 38 -6.21 -5.81 -38.86
C GLU A 38 -7.64 -5.67 -38.31
N ARG A 39 -8.00 -4.44 -37.92
CA ARG A 39 -9.33 -4.04 -37.46
C ARG A 39 -10.36 -4.25 -38.56
N ASP A 40 -11.56 -4.67 -38.17
CA ASP A 40 -12.71 -4.99 -39.04
C ASP A 40 -12.53 -6.21 -39.96
N ILE A 41 -11.35 -6.84 -39.96
CA ILE A 41 -11.09 -8.12 -40.61
C ILE A 41 -10.99 -9.23 -39.57
N HIS A 42 -10.04 -9.10 -38.64
CA HIS A 42 -9.70 -10.13 -37.65
C HIS A 42 -10.35 -9.87 -36.29
N TYR A 43 -10.68 -8.62 -35.98
CA TYR A 43 -11.35 -8.23 -34.75
C TYR A 43 -12.20 -6.98 -34.93
N THR A 44 -13.17 -6.82 -34.05
CA THR A 44 -13.98 -5.61 -33.90
C THR A 44 -13.71 -4.95 -32.55
N VAL A 45 -13.77 -3.62 -32.52
CA VAL A 45 -13.51 -2.81 -31.32
C VAL A 45 -14.78 -2.03 -30.96
N ASP A 46 -15.28 -2.23 -29.74
CA ASP A 46 -16.30 -1.39 -29.14
C ASP A 46 -15.63 -0.36 -28.21
N GLU A 47 -15.50 0.88 -28.71
CA GLU A 47 -14.90 1.98 -27.98
C GLU A 47 -15.75 2.46 -26.79
N LYS A 48 -17.09 2.28 -26.85
CA LYS A 48 -17.99 2.67 -25.75
C LYS A 48 -17.87 1.72 -24.58
N GLN A 49 -17.80 0.42 -24.85
CA GLN A 49 -17.66 -0.62 -23.83
C GLN A 49 -16.20 -0.91 -23.48
N LYS A 50 -15.24 -0.28 -24.18
CA LYS A 50 -13.80 -0.58 -24.10
C LYS A 50 -13.57 -2.11 -24.21
N ALA A 51 -14.23 -2.72 -25.19
CA ALA A 51 -14.22 -4.17 -25.43
C ALA A 51 -13.71 -4.50 -26.85
N VAL A 52 -13.11 -5.67 -27.01
CA VAL A 52 -12.62 -6.19 -28.29
C VAL A 52 -13.18 -7.60 -28.47
N LEU A 53 -13.62 -7.91 -29.68
CA LEU A 53 -14.14 -9.24 -30.05
C LEU A 53 -13.41 -9.73 -31.30
N LEU A 54 -12.99 -10.99 -31.30
CA LEU A 54 -12.44 -11.64 -32.49
C LEU A 54 -13.56 -11.96 -33.48
N THR A 55 -13.27 -11.80 -34.77
CA THR A 55 -14.14 -12.28 -35.85
C THR A 55 -13.82 -13.75 -36.15
N GLU A 56 -14.68 -14.42 -36.91
CA GLU A 56 -14.44 -15.79 -37.40
C GLU A 56 -13.06 -15.93 -38.08
N GLN A 57 -12.69 -14.96 -38.90
CA GLN A 57 -11.38 -14.94 -39.57
C GLN A 57 -10.23 -14.82 -38.57
N GLY A 58 -10.37 -13.96 -37.55
CA GLY A 58 -9.38 -13.82 -36.50
C GLY A 58 -9.20 -15.08 -35.65
N TYR A 59 -10.24 -15.90 -35.48
CA TYR A 59 -10.12 -17.21 -34.83
C TYR A 59 -9.28 -18.16 -35.67
N VAL A 60 -9.64 -18.35 -36.94
CA VAL A 60 -8.95 -19.27 -37.86
C VAL A 60 -7.47 -18.91 -37.99
N ASP A 61 -7.15 -17.63 -38.22
CA ASP A 61 -5.76 -17.20 -38.39
C ASP A 61 -4.97 -17.32 -37.09
N SER A 62 -5.60 -17.10 -35.93
CA SER A 62 -4.94 -17.29 -34.63
C SER A 62 -4.61 -18.76 -34.38
N GLU A 63 -5.53 -19.67 -34.70
CA GLU A 63 -5.35 -21.11 -34.57
C GLU A 63 -4.23 -21.63 -35.47
N GLU A 64 -4.16 -21.14 -36.72
CA GLU A 64 -3.10 -21.48 -37.67
C GLU A 64 -1.73 -20.96 -37.22
N ILE A 65 -1.64 -19.71 -36.77
CA ILE A 65 -0.37 -19.11 -36.31
C ILE A 65 0.16 -19.80 -35.05
N LEU A 66 -0.73 -20.24 -34.15
CA LEU A 66 -0.37 -20.88 -32.88
C LEU A 66 -0.21 -22.40 -32.99
N ASP A 67 -0.62 -23.01 -34.11
CA ASP A 67 -0.70 -24.47 -34.31
C ASP A 67 -1.54 -25.15 -33.20
N VAL A 68 -2.70 -24.54 -32.90
CA VAL A 68 -3.64 -25.02 -31.89
C VAL A 68 -5.00 -25.31 -32.50
N LYS A 69 -5.73 -26.27 -31.92
CA LYS A 69 -7.06 -26.66 -32.40
C LYS A 69 -8.21 -25.84 -31.82
N ASP A 70 -8.00 -25.20 -30.67
CA ASP A 70 -9.02 -24.44 -29.97
C ASP A 70 -8.35 -23.40 -29.06
N LEU A 71 -8.72 -22.13 -29.24
CA LEU A 71 -8.22 -21.01 -28.43
C LEU A 71 -8.85 -20.94 -27.02
N TYR A 72 -9.95 -21.67 -26.79
CA TYR A 72 -10.70 -21.69 -25.53
C TYR A 72 -10.41 -22.91 -24.66
N ASP A 73 -9.38 -23.71 -24.98
CA ASP A 73 -9.00 -24.85 -24.15
C ASP A 73 -8.76 -24.39 -22.68
N PRO A 74 -9.43 -25.01 -21.69
CA PRO A 74 -9.24 -24.66 -20.28
C PRO A 74 -7.79 -24.77 -19.78
N ARG A 75 -6.94 -25.55 -20.46
CA ARG A 75 -5.53 -25.75 -20.14
C ARG A 75 -4.65 -24.61 -20.65
N GLU A 76 -4.95 -24.11 -21.85
CA GLU A 76 -4.20 -23.04 -22.52
C GLU A 76 -5.19 -21.99 -23.04
N GLN A 77 -5.49 -20.99 -22.21
CA GLN A 77 -6.48 -19.95 -22.49
C GLN A 77 -5.95 -18.88 -23.47
N TRP A 78 -5.54 -19.29 -24.67
CA TRP A 78 -4.94 -18.42 -25.70
C TRP A 78 -5.84 -17.27 -26.12
N ALA A 79 -7.16 -17.50 -26.19
CA ALA A 79 -8.13 -16.46 -26.51
C ALA A 79 -7.99 -15.24 -25.59
N LEU A 80 -7.78 -15.47 -24.28
CA LEU A 80 -7.63 -14.38 -23.31
C LEU A 80 -6.35 -13.56 -23.57
N TYR A 81 -5.23 -14.21 -23.90
CA TYR A 81 -3.98 -13.52 -24.20
C TYR A 81 -4.08 -12.68 -25.48
N ILE A 82 -4.69 -13.22 -26.54
CA ILE A 82 -4.86 -12.53 -27.82
C ILE A 82 -5.81 -11.34 -27.66
N LEU A 83 -6.96 -11.54 -27.02
CA LEU A 83 -7.91 -10.46 -26.75
C LEU A 83 -7.26 -9.34 -25.94
N ASN A 84 -6.51 -9.68 -24.88
CA ASN A 84 -5.78 -8.68 -24.09
C ASN A 84 -4.70 -7.96 -24.90
N ALA A 85 -3.99 -8.64 -25.81
CA ALA A 85 -2.98 -8.04 -26.67
C ALA A 85 -3.60 -7.07 -27.70
N ILE A 86 -4.71 -7.44 -28.34
CA ILE A 86 -5.45 -6.55 -29.25
C ILE A 86 -6.05 -5.38 -28.47
N LYS A 87 -6.61 -5.64 -27.29
CA LYS A 87 -7.10 -4.60 -26.38
C LYS A 87 -6.00 -3.60 -26.02
N ALA A 88 -4.80 -4.09 -25.68
CA ALA A 88 -3.63 -3.26 -25.40
C ALA A 88 -3.22 -2.41 -26.61
N LYS A 89 -3.26 -2.96 -27.82
CA LYS A 89 -2.95 -2.26 -29.07
C LYS A 89 -3.93 -1.13 -29.38
N GLU A 90 -5.23 -1.38 -29.23
CA GLU A 90 -6.28 -0.47 -29.72
C GLU A 90 -6.76 0.53 -28.65
N LEU A 91 -6.89 0.10 -27.40
CA LEU A 91 -7.56 0.89 -26.35
C LEU A 91 -6.60 1.58 -25.38
N PHE A 92 -5.33 1.17 -25.37
CA PHE A 92 -4.33 1.74 -24.47
C PHE A 92 -3.25 2.44 -25.29
N LEU A 93 -3.35 3.77 -25.36
CA LEU A 93 -2.43 4.60 -26.10
C LEU A 93 -1.28 5.06 -25.20
N ARG A 94 -0.07 4.95 -25.73
CA ARG A 94 1.13 5.51 -25.10
C ARG A 94 1.01 7.02 -25.01
N ASP A 95 1.47 7.58 -23.90
CA ASP A 95 1.42 9.00 -23.53
C ASP A 95 0.01 9.56 -23.29
N VAL A 96 -1.02 8.70 -23.32
CA VAL A 96 -2.40 9.02 -22.93
C VAL A 96 -2.82 8.18 -21.73
N ASN A 97 -2.81 6.85 -21.87
CA ASN A 97 -3.22 5.92 -20.82
C ASN A 97 -2.05 5.39 -19.99
N TYR A 98 -0.84 5.39 -20.56
CA TYR A 98 0.36 4.95 -19.87
C TYR A 98 1.62 5.60 -20.45
N ILE A 99 2.68 5.67 -19.65
CA ILE A 99 4.02 6.06 -20.08
C ILE A 99 5.01 4.92 -19.83
N VAL A 100 6.08 4.88 -20.61
CA VAL A 100 7.18 3.92 -20.42
C VAL A 100 8.39 4.68 -19.89
N ARG A 101 8.83 4.33 -18.68
CA ARG A 101 10.03 4.92 -18.06
C ARG A 101 11.01 3.80 -17.73
N GLY A 102 12.14 3.77 -18.44
CA GLY A 102 13.12 2.70 -18.31
C GLY A 102 12.56 1.35 -18.75
N LYS A 103 12.39 0.42 -17.81
CA LYS A 103 11.80 -0.92 -18.04
C LYS A 103 10.40 -1.09 -17.43
N GLU A 104 9.76 0.00 -16.99
CA GLU A 104 8.47 -0.02 -16.33
C GLU A 104 7.39 0.73 -17.13
N VAL A 105 6.17 0.18 -17.08
CA VAL A 105 4.96 0.79 -17.63
C VAL A 105 4.21 1.44 -16.46
N LEU A 106 3.99 2.75 -16.55
CA LEU A 106 3.30 3.53 -15.53
C LEU A 106 1.96 4.00 -16.07
N ILE A 107 0.87 3.69 -15.36
CA ILE A 107 -0.49 4.06 -15.76
C ILE A 107 -0.70 5.56 -15.50
N VAL A 108 -1.42 6.24 -16.39
CA VAL A 108 -1.78 7.64 -16.27
C VAL A 108 -3.28 7.76 -16.07
N ASP A 109 -3.69 8.59 -15.11
CA ASP A 109 -5.09 8.95 -14.89
C ASP A 109 -5.59 9.85 -16.03
N GLU A 110 -6.62 9.38 -16.76
CA GLU A 110 -7.23 10.08 -17.90
C GLU A 110 -7.78 11.48 -17.52
N PHE A 111 -8.15 11.72 -16.26
CA PHE A 111 -8.71 13.00 -15.82
C PHE A 111 -7.66 13.98 -15.30
N THR A 112 -6.63 13.48 -14.62
CA THR A 112 -5.66 14.33 -13.93
C THR A 112 -4.29 14.39 -14.60
N GLY A 113 -3.99 13.47 -15.53
CA GLY A 113 -2.69 13.33 -16.17
C GLY A 113 -1.56 12.90 -15.21
N ARG A 114 -1.92 12.52 -13.98
CA ARG A 114 -0.96 12.06 -12.97
C ARG A 114 -0.66 10.58 -13.15
N ILE A 115 0.56 10.19 -12.78
CA ILE A 115 0.95 8.78 -12.76
C ILE A 115 0.23 8.08 -11.60
N MET A 116 -0.57 7.08 -11.92
CA MET A 116 -1.24 6.22 -10.96
C MET A 116 -0.26 5.15 -10.47
N GLN A 117 0.36 5.39 -9.31
CA GLN A 117 0.92 4.30 -8.52
C GLN A 117 -0.21 3.68 -7.69
N GLY A 118 -0.26 2.36 -7.58
CA GLY A 118 -1.21 1.64 -6.73
C GLY A 118 -1.00 1.99 -5.26
N SER A 119 -1.60 3.09 -4.81
CA SER A 119 -1.50 3.54 -3.43
C SER A 119 -2.66 3.01 -2.61
N TYR A 120 -2.42 2.82 -1.31
CA TYR A 120 -3.45 2.47 -0.34
C TYR A 120 -4.61 3.48 -0.35
N GLN A 121 -4.36 4.74 -0.73
CA GLN A 121 -5.42 5.74 -0.94
C GLN A 121 -6.44 5.29 -1.99
N ASN A 122 -5.99 4.79 -3.14
CA ASN A 122 -6.88 4.36 -4.22
C ASN A 122 -7.71 3.12 -3.84
N PHE A 123 -7.17 2.24 -3.00
CA PHE A 123 -7.92 1.09 -2.49
C PHE A 123 -9.12 1.54 -1.65
N PHE A 124 -8.93 2.47 -0.71
CA PHE A 124 -10.01 2.91 0.17
C PHE A 124 -11.09 3.75 -0.53
N LEU A 125 -10.77 4.39 -1.67
CA LEU A 125 -11.74 5.14 -2.47
C LEU A 125 -12.73 4.25 -3.24
N GLN A 126 -12.49 2.93 -3.33
CA GLN A 126 -13.41 1.99 -4.00
C GLN A 126 -14.63 1.62 -3.14
N PHE A 127 -14.58 1.85 -1.83
CA PHE A 127 -15.68 1.52 -0.93
C PHE A 127 -16.83 2.51 -1.07
N SER A 128 -18.06 2.00 -1.15
CA SER A 128 -19.28 2.81 -1.26
C SER A 128 -19.53 3.69 -0.02
N LYS A 129 -18.99 3.30 1.15
CA LYS A 129 -18.97 4.08 2.38
C LYS A 129 -17.64 3.87 3.09
N LEU A 130 -17.02 4.95 3.53
CA LEU A 130 -15.78 4.94 4.29
C LEU A 130 -15.99 5.69 5.62
N CYS A 131 -15.53 5.11 6.72
CA CYS A 131 -15.59 5.73 8.05
C CYS A 131 -14.37 5.27 8.88
N GLY A 132 -14.03 6.04 9.91
CA GLY A 132 -12.91 5.73 10.76
C GLY A 132 -12.97 6.43 12.12
N ILE A 133 -12.29 5.85 13.11
CA ILE A 133 -12.16 6.35 14.47
C ILE A 133 -10.67 6.43 14.80
N THR A 134 -10.24 7.57 15.35
CA THR A 134 -8.90 7.75 15.93
C THR A 134 -8.91 8.90 16.94
N GLY A 135 -7.96 8.90 17.87
CA GLY A 135 -7.81 9.95 18.88
C GLY A 135 -7.11 11.22 18.37
N THR A 136 -6.51 11.18 17.19
CA THR A 136 -5.52 12.17 16.69
C THR A 136 -5.92 12.83 15.36
N ALA A 137 -7.03 12.42 14.73
CA ALA A 137 -7.48 12.92 13.42
C ALA A 137 -7.76 14.43 13.36
N ALA A 138 -7.91 15.11 14.50
CA ALA A 138 -8.17 16.55 14.52
C ALA A 138 -7.02 17.36 13.91
N ILE A 139 -5.78 16.89 14.04
CA ILE A 139 -4.59 17.58 13.50
C ILE A 139 -4.51 17.39 11.97
N GLU A 140 -4.95 16.23 11.49
CA GLU A 140 -4.86 15.81 10.09
C GLU A 140 -6.18 15.99 9.31
N SER A 141 -7.12 16.79 9.85
CA SER A 141 -8.47 16.92 9.29
C SER A 141 -8.48 17.36 7.83
N THR A 142 -7.55 18.23 7.45
CA THR A 142 -7.42 18.76 6.09
C THR A 142 -7.02 17.69 5.09
N GLU A 143 -6.18 16.73 5.49
CA GLU A 143 -5.77 15.62 4.63
C GLU A 143 -6.94 14.65 4.41
N PHE A 144 -7.68 14.32 5.47
CA PHE A 144 -8.88 13.48 5.38
C PHE A 144 -9.96 14.07 4.46
N GLU A 145 -10.19 15.38 4.55
CA GLU A 145 -11.17 16.07 3.72
C GLU A 145 -10.71 16.20 2.26
N SER A 146 -9.44 16.54 2.03
CA SER A 146 -8.91 16.72 0.67
C SER A 146 -8.85 15.40 -0.11
N ILE A 147 -8.34 14.34 0.53
CA ILE A 147 -8.08 13.04 -0.10
C ILE A 147 -9.33 12.15 -0.12
N TYR A 148 -9.97 11.94 1.04
CA TYR A 148 -11.04 10.95 1.19
C TYR A 148 -12.44 11.58 1.30
N LYS A 149 -12.55 12.91 1.25
CA LYS A 149 -13.81 13.65 1.49
C LYS A 149 -14.46 13.30 2.83
N LEU A 150 -13.64 12.92 3.81
CA LEU A 150 -14.08 12.55 5.15
C LEU A 150 -14.04 13.78 6.07
N LYS A 151 -15.17 14.07 6.71
CA LYS A 151 -15.25 15.11 7.73
C LYS A 151 -14.85 14.54 9.09
N VAL A 152 -13.86 15.16 9.74
CA VAL A 152 -13.47 14.81 11.10
C VAL A 152 -14.42 15.49 12.10
N THR A 153 -14.99 14.70 13.02
CA THR A 153 -15.83 15.20 14.10
C THR A 153 -15.19 14.85 15.44
N ILE A 154 -14.93 15.86 16.26
CA ILE A 154 -14.34 15.68 17.59
C ILE A 154 -15.44 15.29 18.57
N ILE A 155 -15.34 14.10 19.15
CA ILE A 155 -16.24 13.63 20.19
C ILE A 155 -15.65 13.97 21.56
N LEU A 156 -16.49 14.52 22.45
CA LEU A 156 -16.08 14.87 23.80
C LEU A 156 -15.69 13.62 24.60
N THR A 157 -14.69 13.76 25.46
CA THR A 157 -14.26 12.68 26.36
C THR A 157 -15.34 12.40 27.39
N ASN A 158 -15.53 11.12 27.75
CA ASN A 158 -16.50 10.72 28.77
C ASN A 158 -16.20 11.35 30.16
N LYS A 159 -14.93 11.63 30.44
CA LYS A 159 -14.48 12.32 31.66
C LYS A 159 -13.59 13.52 31.29
N PRO A 160 -13.52 14.56 32.15
CA PRO A 160 -12.56 15.64 31.97
C PRO A 160 -11.13 15.09 31.89
N MET A 161 -10.38 15.54 30.89
CA MET A 161 -8.98 15.17 30.73
C MET A 161 -8.13 15.93 31.75
N ILE A 162 -7.55 15.20 32.72
CA ILE A 162 -6.75 15.77 33.83
C ILE A 162 -5.24 15.43 33.71
N ARG A 163 -4.83 14.77 32.62
CA ARG A 163 -3.42 14.45 32.39
C ARG A 163 -2.63 15.75 32.24
N LYS A 164 -1.48 15.82 32.91
CA LYS A 164 -0.58 16.97 32.81
C LYS A 164 0.46 16.65 31.76
N ASP A 165 0.46 17.43 30.68
CA ASP A 165 1.45 17.35 29.61
C ASP A 165 2.56 18.35 29.94
N GLU A 166 3.75 17.84 30.25
CA GLU A 166 4.92 18.64 30.58
C GLU A 166 5.62 19.14 29.30
N SER A 167 6.32 20.28 29.39
CA SER A 167 7.05 20.84 28.25
C SER A 167 8.26 19.98 27.84
N ASP A 168 8.59 20.02 26.55
CA ASP A 168 9.73 19.28 25.99
C ASP A 168 11.07 19.70 26.61
N VAL A 169 11.90 18.70 26.94
CA VAL A 169 13.26 18.91 27.44
C VAL A 169 14.27 18.54 26.34
N ILE A 170 15.01 19.53 25.86
CA ILE A 170 15.98 19.38 24.77
C ILE A 170 17.40 19.29 25.32
N PHE A 171 18.16 18.29 24.86
CA PHE A 171 19.55 18.07 25.28
C PHE A 171 20.52 18.34 24.14
N ARG A 172 21.69 18.88 24.45
CA ARG A 172 22.76 19.14 23.47
C ARG A 172 23.38 17.84 22.89
N ALA A 173 23.41 16.78 23.69
CA ALA A 173 24.03 15.50 23.32
C ALA A 173 23.08 14.32 23.60
N THR A 174 23.11 13.32 22.74
CA THR A 174 22.31 12.09 22.86
C THR A 174 22.63 11.31 24.14
N THR A 175 23.90 11.22 24.51
CA THR A 175 24.35 10.59 25.76
C THR A 175 23.78 11.28 27.00
N GLY A 176 23.72 12.62 26.98
CA GLY A 176 23.08 13.41 28.04
C GLY A 176 21.58 13.15 28.13
N LYS A 177 20.90 13.04 26.99
CA LYS A 177 19.48 12.70 26.91
C LYS A 177 19.19 11.34 27.56
N TRP A 178 19.95 10.30 27.18
CA TRP A 178 19.73 8.94 27.69
C TRP A 178 19.97 8.82 29.19
N ARG A 179 21.04 9.44 29.70
CA ARG A 179 21.30 9.50 31.15
C ARG A 179 20.17 10.18 31.92
N ALA A 180 19.62 11.26 31.38
CA ALA A 180 18.49 11.96 32.01
C ALA A 180 17.21 11.10 32.01
N ILE A 181 16.94 10.39 30.91
CA ILE A 181 15.81 9.45 30.80
C ILE A 181 15.93 8.35 31.86
N VAL A 182 17.09 7.69 31.96
CA VAL A 182 17.32 6.61 32.95
C VAL A 182 17.17 7.14 34.39
N ALA A 183 17.69 8.34 34.67
CA ALA A 183 17.53 8.96 35.99
C ALA A 183 16.07 9.24 36.33
N GLU A 184 15.27 9.70 35.37
CA GLU A 184 13.85 9.98 35.57
C GLU A 184 13.04 8.69 35.75
N ILE A 185 13.32 7.65 34.97
CA ILE A 185 12.71 6.33 35.13
C ILE A 185 13.03 5.77 36.52
N SER A 186 14.29 5.86 36.96
CA SER A 186 14.70 5.43 38.30
C SER A 186 13.95 6.17 39.40
N ARG A 187 13.76 7.49 39.23
CA ARG A 187 13.00 8.31 40.18
C ARG A 187 11.53 7.88 40.25
N MET A 188 10.89 7.68 39.11
CA MET A 188 9.48 7.25 39.05
C MET A 188 9.28 5.85 39.61
N HIS A 189 10.20 4.94 39.30
CA HIS A 189 10.16 3.56 39.79
C HIS A 189 10.28 3.52 41.32
N LYS A 190 11.18 4.33 41.92
CA LYS A 190 11.28 4.47 43.39
C LYS A 190 10.00 5.01 44.04
N MET A 191 9.20 5.79 43.31
CA MET A 191 7.91 6.29 43.77
C MET A 191 6.76 5.29 43.53
N GLY A 192 7.01 4.15 42.88
CA GLY A 192 5.98 3.18 42.51
C GLY A 192 5.06 3.63 41.38
N ARG A 193 5.45 4.67 40.60
CA ARG A 193 4.64 5.18 39.48
C ARG A 193 4.96 4.38 38.21
N PRO A 194 3.95 3.85 37.49
CA PRO A 194 4.17 3.18 36.21
C PRO A 194 4.65 4.17 35.15
N VAL A 195 5.56 3.70 34.28
CA VAL A 195 6.18 4.51 33.21
C VAL A 195 6.10 3.74 31.89
N LEU A 196 5.64 4.41 30.85
CA LEU A 196 5.70 3.93 29.47
C LEU A 196 6.70 4.79 28.70
N VAL A 197 7.63 4.15 27.99
CA VAL A 197 8.67 4.85 27.22
C VAL A 197 8.52 4.48 25.75
N GLY A 198 8.29 5.50 24.90
CA GLY A 198 8.26 5.34 23.45
C GLY A 198 9.64 5.60 22.84
N THR A 199 10.16 4.65 22.07
CA THR A 199 11.35 4.83 21.23
C THR A 199 10.94 4.80 19.76
N THR A 200 11.82 5.28 18.88
CA THR A 200 11.57 5.31 17.43
C THR A 200 12.20 4.12 16.69
N SER A 201 12.98 3.28 17.36
CA SER A 201 13.66 2.14 16.75
C SER A 201 13.98 1.07 17.78
N VAL A 202 14.09 -0.18 17.33
CA VAL A 202 14.38 -1.35 18.17
C VAL A 202 15.74 -1.24 18.83
N GLU A 203 16.76 -0.76 18.11
CA GLU A 203 18.12 -0.62 18.63
C GLU A 203 18.19 0.36 19.81
N ARG A 204 17.34 1.40 19.77
CA ARG A 204 17.23 2.37 20.86
C ARG A 204 16.51 1.78 22.07
N SER A 205 15.51 0.93 21.84
CA SER A 205 14.85 0.16 22.92
C SER A 205 15.83 -0.77 23.61
N ASP A 206 16.61 -1.52 22.83
CA ASP A 206 17.58 -2.50 23.35
C ASP A 206 18.69 -1.79 24.13
N SER A 207 19.25 -0.70 23.60
CA SER A 207 20.26 0.10 24.30
C SER A 207 19.74 0.74 25.59
N LEU A 208 18.46 1.13 25.65
CA LEU A 208 17.84 1.63 26.88
C LEU A 208 17.62 0.49 27.88
N SER A 209 17.21 -0.68 27.40
CA SER A 209 17.00 -1.88 28.22
C SER A 209 18.28 -2.30 28.94
N GLU A 210 19.42 -2.34 28.25
CA GLU A 210 20.73 -2.62 28.85
C GLU A 210 21.05 -1.64 30.00
N GLN A 211 20.85 -0.34 29.77
CA GLN A 211 21.10 0.68 30.79
C GLN A 211 20.16 0.55 32.01
N LEU A 212 18.92 0.10 31.81
CA LEU A 212 17.97 -0.13 32.90
C LEU A 212 18.32 -1.41 33.70
N LEU A 213 18.83 -2.45 33.03
CA LEU A 213 19.35 -3.66 33.68
C LEU A 213 20.57 -3.35 34.55
N GLU A 214 21.49 -2.51 34.07
CA GLU A 214 22.66 -2.07 34.85
C GLU A 214 22.26 -1.36 36.15
N VAL A 215 21.15 -0.62 36.13
CA VAL A 215 20.61 0.09 37.31
C VAL A 215 19.70 -0.82 38.16
N GLY A 216 19.42 -2.04 37.70
CA GLY A 216 18.60 -3.03 38.41
C GLY A 216 17.10 -2.73 38.40
N ILE A 217 16.60 -2.01 37.38
CA ILE A 217 15.18 -1.67 37.26
C ILE A 217 14.47 -2.78 36.44
N PRO A 218 13.49 -3.50 37.03
CA PRO A 218 12.71 -4.46 36.28
C PRO A 218 11.85 -3.70 35.26
N HIS A 219 11.89 -4.15 34.01
CA HIS A 219 11.15 -3.57 32.90
C HIS A 219 10.88 -4.63 31.83
N GLU A 220 10.02 -4.27 30.89
CA GLU A 220 9.65 -5.11 29.77
C GLU A 220 9.78 -4.32 28.47
N VAL A 221 10.21 -4.98 27.40
CA VAL A 221 10.44 -4.36 26.10
C VAL A 221 9.45 -4.94 25.10
N LEU A 222 8.58 -4.08 24.59
CA LEU A 222 7.59 -4.41 23.57
C LEU A 222 8.14 -3.99 22.21
N ASN A 223 8.62 -4.99 21.46
CA ASN A 223 9.16 -4.82 20.13
C ASN A 223 8.22 -5.61 19.22
N ALA A 224 7.41 -4.91 18.42
CA ALA A 224 6.32 -5.38 17.55
C ALA A 224 6.72 -6.43 16.47
N LYS A 225 7.50 -7.44 16.86
CA LYS A 225 7.82 -8.64 16.10
C LYS A 225 6.62 -9.59 16.19
N PRO A 226 6.31 -10.34 15.12
CA PRO A 226 5.13 -11.23 15.06
C PRO A 226 5.02 -12.19 16.25
N GLU A 227 6.16 -12.63 16.79
CA GLU A 227 6.28 -13.56 17.92
C GLU A 227 5.83 -12.97 19.28
N ASN A 228 5.79 -11.64 19.41
CA ASN A 228 5.48 -10.94 20.66
C ASN A 228 4.08 -10.33 20.68
N VAL A 229 3.40 -10.21 19.53
CA VAL A 229 2.11 -9.51 19.40
C VAL A 229 1.02 -10.10 20.30
N GLU A 230 0.98 -11.43 20.46
CA GLU A 230 0.01 -12.10 21.34
C GLU A 230 0.30 -11.84 22.83
N ARG A 231 1.58 -11.75 23.23
CA ARG A 231 1.98 -11.44 24.61
C ARG A 231 1.82 -9.96 24.96
N GLU A 232 2.06 -9.07 24.00
CA GLU A 232 1.97 -7.61 24.18
C GLU A 232 0.53 -7.13 24.49
N ALA A 233 -0.49 -7.90 24.09
CA ALA A 233 -1.90 -7.57 24.36
C ALA A 233 -2.40 -8.03 25.75
N GLU A 234 -1.66 -8.92 26.44
CA GLU A 234 -2.05 -9.50 27.73
C GLU A 234 -1.45 -8.75 28.94
N LEU A 235 -0.55 -7.79 28.71
CA LEU A 235 0.19 -7.01 29.71
C LEU A 235 -0.42 -5.62 29.93
#